data_AF-A0A1R3HN61-F1
#
_entry.id   AF-A0A1R3HN61-F1
#
_cell.length_a   1.000
_cell.length_b   1.000
_cell.length_c   1.000
_cell.angle_alpha   90.00
_cell.angle_beta   90.00
_cell.angle_gamma   90.00
#
_symmetry.space_group_name_H-M   'P 1'
#
loop_
_entity.id
_entity.type
_entity.pdbx_description
1 polymer ?
#
loop_
_entity_poly.entity_id
_entity_poly.type
_entity_poly.pdbx_seq_one_letter_code
_entity_poly.pdbx_strand_id
1 'polypeptide(L)'
;MDLVSTCKNQLANFRIKELKDVLTQLGISKQGRKQDLVDRILGLISDEEVSNTHGSAKKKIIGKEGVAKLVDDAYRKMQIADASDLATTRQTSLDICDVKHKVETEDSSFLSVKICCPCGTSLHTDSMIQCIDPGCQVQQHVSCVIIPGKPMEGLPSIPAIFHCEMCRISRADPFCVTVEHLISPVKLIAPTLPSDGTSPVLKIEKTFQLTKLDSDLLQSAEYDIQAWCILLNDSVSFRMQWPQYSELHVNGYGVRTLNRPGSQLLGANGRDDGALITMYVGEGVNKISFSACDSRLFCFGVRLLNRRTVEQVLALIPKEADGEPLEDAVARVCRCIGGGVPRANEDSDSDSDLEVIADTVTVNLRCPMSGSRIKVAGRFKPCIHMGCFDLETFVELNQRSRKAMAVSNLSQELLPGRYHY
;
A
#
# COMPACT_ATOMS: atom_id res chain seq x y z
N MET A 1 26.86 12.21 9.89
CA MET A 1 26.39 10.81 9.95
C MET A 1 27.52 9.92 9.48
N ASP A 2 27.78 8.80 10.16
CA ASP A 2 28.83 7.84 9.77
C ASP A 2 28.48 7.23 8.39
N LEU A 3 29.44 7.28 7.45
CA LEU A 3 29.28 6.81 6.07
C LEU A 3 28.81 5.34 6.04
N VAL A 4 29.32 4.54 6.98
CA VAL A 4 28.96 3.13 7.17
C VAL A 4 27.49 2.98 7.59
N SER A 5 27.01 3.83 8.50
CA SER A 5 25.61 3.79 8.98
C SER A 5 24.59 4.14 7.90
N THR A 6 24.94 5.04 6.99
CA THR A 6 24.10 5.46 5.86
C THR A 6 24.00 4.33 4.83
N CYS A 7 25.14 3.77 4.43
CA CYS A 7 25.19 2.64 3.51
C CYS A 7 24.46 1.41 4.06
N LYS A 8 24.58 1.13 5.37
CA LYS A 8 23.88 0.01 6.01
C LYS A 8 22.37 0.13 5.94
N ASN A 9 21.82 1.33 6.12
CA ASN A 9 20.38 1.58 5.99
C ASN A 9 19.90 1.43 4.55
N GLN A 10 20.70 1.85 3.56
CA GLN A 10 20.35 1.71 2.15
C GLN A 10 20.42 0.25 1.70
N LEU A 11 21.47 -0.48 2.07
CA LEU A 11 21.66 -1.89 1.74
C LEU A 11 20.56 -2.79 2.34
N ALA A 12 19.96 -2.41 3.46
CA ALA A 12 18.81 -3.12 4.03
C ALA A 12 17.59 -3.13 3.09
N ASN A 13 17.41 -2.06 2.32
CA ASN A 13 16.32 -1.90 1.35
C ASN A 13 16.60 -2.60 0.02
N PHE A 14 17.84 -2.99 -0.24
CA PHE A 14 18.20 -3.63 -1.51
C PHE A 14 17.65 -5.06 -1.52
N ARG A 15 17.16 -5.51 -2.68
CA ARG A 15 16.92 -6.92 -2.94
C ARG A 15 18.25 -7.53 -3.39
N ILE A 16 18.25 -8.85 -3.57
CA ILE A 16 19.46 -9.58 -3.98
C ILE A 16 19.98 -9.07 -5.34
N LYS A 17 19.10 -8.58 -6.21
CA LYS A 17 19.46 -8.02 -7.51
C LYS A 17 20.36 -6.80 -7.37
N GLU A 18 19.96 -5.81 -6.57
CA GLU A 18 20.68 -4.53 -6.44
C GLU A 18 22.00 -4.72 -5.68
N LEU A 19 22.04 -5.63 -4.70
CA LEU A 19 23.28 -6.04 -4.03
C LEU A 19 24.27 -6.67 -5.01
N LYS A 20 23.78 -7.55 -5.90
CA LYS A 20 24.60 -8.16 -6.95
C LYS A 20 25.04 -7.12 -7.99
N ASP A 21 24.23 -6.13 -8.30
CA ASP A 21 24.56 -5.06 -9.26
C ASP A 21 25.67 -4.14 -8.70
N VAL A 22 25.61 -3.78 -7.41
CA VAL A 22 26.70 -3.06 -6.74
C VAL A 22 27.98 -3.89 -6.69
N LEU A 23 27.90 -5.17 -6.32
CA LEU A 23 29.07 -6.07 -6.32
C LEU A 23 29.66 -6.29 -7.72
N THR A 24 28.84 -6.23 -8.77
CA THR A 24 29.29 -6.26 -10.17
C THR A 24 30.15 -5.04 -10.49
N GLN A 25 29.70 -3.85 -10.10
CA GLN A 25 30.42 -2.60 -10.33
C GLN A 25 31.71 -2.51 -9.49
N LEU A 26 31.74 -3.18 -8.34
CA LEU A 26 32.93 -3.33 -7.49
C LEU A 26 33.87 -4.46 -7.95
N GLY A 27 33.45 -5.32 -8.88
CA GLY A 27 34.25 -6.45 -9.37
C GLY A 27 34.49 -7.54 -8.30
N ILE A 28 33.51 -7.80 -7.44
CA ILE A 28 33.61 -8.73 -6.31
C ILE A 28 32.57 -9.86 -6.44
N SER A 29 32.85 -11.01 -5.84
CA SER A 29 31.99 -12.20 -5.91
C SER A 29 30.55 -11.91 -5.46
N LYS A 30 29.60 -12.42 -6.24
CA LYS A 30 28.14 -12.27 -6.07
C LYS A 30 27.47 -13.48 -5.44
N GLN A 31 28.24 -14.50 -5.06
CA GLN A 31 27.74 -15.77 -4.49
C GLN A 31 27.50 -15.63 -3.00
N GLY A 32 26.47 -16.27 -2.45
CA GLY A 32 26.14 -16.22 -1.02
C GLY A 32 24.72 -15.73 -0.76
N ARG A 33 24.27 -15.87 0.49
CA ARG A 33 22.96 -15.39 0.93
C ARG A 33 22.96 -13.86 1.00
N LYS A 34 21.77 -13.26 1.06
CA LYS A 34 21.60 -11.79 1.08
C LYS A 34 22.52 -11.11 2.10
N GLN A 35 22.63 -11.67 3.31
CA GLN A 35 23.47 -11.12 4.37
C GLN A 35 24.96 -11.17 4.00
N ASP A 36 25.43 -12.28 3.41
CA ASP A 36 26.82 -12.44 2.97
C ASP A 36 27.23 -11.41 1.89
N LEU A 37 26.27 -10.94 1.08
CA LEU A 37 26.47 -9.88 0.07
C LEU A 37 26.50 -8.49 0.71
N VAL A 38 25.60 -8.24 1.67
CA VAL A 38 25.57 -6.99 2.44
C VAL A 38 26.86 -6.83 3.25
N ASP A 39 27.30 -7.88 3.94
CA ASP A 39 28.50 -7.86 4.77
C ASP A 39 29.76 -7.62 3.93
N ARG A 40 29.80 -8.13 2.70
CA ARG A 40 30.90 -7.86 1.75
C ARG A 40 30.96 -6.40 1.29
N ILE A 41 29.82 -5.77 1.02
CA ILE A 41 29.78 -4.36 0.63
C ILE A 41 30.14 -3.47 1.83
N LEU A 42 29.66 -3.81 3.03
CA LEU A 42 30.01 -3.09 4.25
C LEU A 42 31.47 -3.25 4.64
N GLY A 43 32.05 -4.44 4.45
CA GLY A 43 33.47 -4.71 4.73
C GLY A 43 34.41 -3.75 3.98
N LEU A 44 34.11 -3.45 2.72
CA LEU A 44 34.90 -2.52 1.88
C LEU A 44 34.78 -1.04 2.29
N ILE A 45 33.80 -0.71 3.13
CA ILE A 45 33.59 0.63 3.65
C ILE A 45 34.25 0.77 5.04
N SER A 46 34.58 -0.36 5.69
CA SER A 46 35.03 -0.42 7.07
C SER A 46 36.50 -0.81 7.28
N ASP A 47 37.32 -0.98 6.23
CA ASP A 47 38.64 -1.65 6.29
C ASP A 47 39.48 -1.41 7.58
N GLU A 48 39.69 -2.50 8.33
CA GLU A 48 40.96 -2.76 9.02
C GLU A 48 41.91 -3.46 8.02
N GLU A 49 43.06 -2.86 7.74
CA GLU A 49 44.09 -3.39 6.83
C GLU A 49 44.71 -4.70 7.34
N VAL A 50 44.69 -5.78 6.55
CA VAL A 50 45.82 -6.71 6.46
C VAL A 50 45.96 -7.26 5.03
N SER A 51 47.08 -6.92 4.42
CA SER A 51 47.61 -7.38 3.13
C SER A 51 47.99 -8.87 3.11
N ASN A 52 47.74 -9.57 2.00
CA ASN A 52 48.78 -10.31 1.26
C ASN A 52 48.35 -10.80 -0.14
N THR A 53 49.33 -10.83 -1.02
CA THR A 53 49.44 -11.12 -2.48
C THR A 53 48.95 -12.54 -2.86
N HIS A 54 48.43 -12.88 -4.06
CA HIS A 54 48.89 -12.74 -5.45
C HIS A 54 47.75 -13.15 -6.42
N GLY A 55 47.66 -12.55 -7.63
CA GLY A 55 46.85 -13.09 -8.73
C GLY A 55 46.19 -12.03 -9.63
N SER A 56 46.77 -11.79 -10.79
CA SER A 56 46.51 -10.65 -11.70
C SER A 56 45.13 -10.67 -12.37
N ALA A 57 44.31 -9.63 -12.12
CA ALA A 57 43.41 -9.02 -13.09
C ALA A 57 43.10 -7.59 -12.60
N LYS A 58 43.28 -6.59 -13.46
CA LYS A 58 43.19 -5.15 -13.17
C LYS A 58 41.88 -4.79 -12.42
N LYS A 59 41.91 -4.71 -11.08
CA LYS A 59 40.81 -4.17 -10.27
C LYS A 59 40.92 -2.65 -10.22
N LYS A 60 39.85 -1.96 -10.61
CA LYS A 60 39.64 -0.54 -10.33
C LYS A 60 39.65 -0.36 -8.81
N ILE A 61 40.69 0.27 -8.26
CA ILE A 61 40.74 0.58 -6.81
C ILE A 61 39.75 1.72 -6.56
N ILE A 62 38.54 1.35 -6.14
CA ILE A 62 37.47 2.28 -5.77
C ILE A 62 37.58 2.47 -4.25
N GLY A 63 37.92 3.68 -3.79
CA GLY A 63 38.01 4.00 -2.35
C GLY A 63 36.64 3.97 -1.65
N LYS A 64 36.62 3.97 -0.31
CA LYS A 64 35.39 3.85 0.52
C LYS A 64 34.28 4.86 0.14
N GLU A 65 34.62 6.12 -0.17
CA GLU A 65 33.65 7.11 -0.68
C GLU A 65 33.10 6.76 -2.06
N GLY A 66 33.88 6.06 -2.89
CA GLY A 66 33.45 5.54 -4.18
C GLY A 66 32.49 4.36 -4.04
N VAL A 67 32.72 3.47 -3.07
CA VAL A 67 31.80 2.38 -2.73
C VAL A 67 30.47 2.94 -2.22
N ALA A 68 30.52 3.93 -1.32
CA ALA A 68 29.32 4.61 -0.82
C ALA A 68 28.54 5.31 -1.94
N LYS A 69 29.21 5.97 -2.88
CA LYS A 69 28.56 6.57 -4.07
C LYS A 69 27.85 5.54 -4.94
N LEU A 70 28.45 4.36 -5.13
CA LEU A 70 27.82 3.28 -5.90
C LEU A 70 26.57 2.73 -5.21
N VAL A 71 26.58 2.63 -3.88
CA VAL A 71 25.41 2.26 -3.08
C VAL A 71 24.33 3.34 -3.18
N ASP A 72 24.69 4.61 -3.02
CA ASP A 72 23.77 5.75 -3.18
C ASP A 72 23.12 5.80 -4.58
N ASP A 73 23.92 5.60 -5.63
CA ASP A 73 23.45 5.63 -7.01
C ASP A 73 22.54 4.44 -7.34
N ALA A 74 22.87 3.25 -6.83
CA ALA A 74 22.01 2.08 -6.94
C ALA A 74 20.68 2.29 -6.18
N TYR A 75 20.74 2.89 -5.00
CA TYR A 75 19.56 3.22 -4.21
C TYR A 75 18.66 4.26 -4.90
N ARG A 76 19.25 5.30 -5.50
CA ARG A 76 18.51 6.29 -6.31
C ARG A 76 17.91 5.67 -7.57
N LYS A 77 18.64 4.82 -8.28
CA LYS A 77 18.13 4.13 -9.48
C LYS A 77 16.98 3.17 -9.15
N MET A 78 17.03 2.49 -8.01
CA MET A 78 15.92 1.69 -7.51
C MET A 78 14.66 2.55 -7.31
N GLN A 79 14.80 3.73 -6.73
CA GLN A 79 13.69 4.68 -6.52
C GLN A 79 13.16 5.30 -7.83
N ILE A 80 14.00 5.44 -8.85
CA ILE A 80 13.65 6.04 -10.15
C ILE A 80 13.12 5.01 -11.15
N ALA A 81 13.59 3.76 -11.13
CA ALA A 81 13.06 2.69 -11.99
C ALA A 81 11.59 2.37 -11.65
N ASP A 82 11.19 2.54 -10.39
CA ASP A 82 9.78 2.51 -9.98
C ASP A 82 8.98 3.74 -10.51
N ALA A 83 9.63 4.76 -11.07
CA ALA A 83 9.02 5.99 -11.60
C ALA A 83 9.16 6.17 -13.13
N SER A 84 10.15 5.56 -13.81
CA SER A 84 10.40 5.80 -15.24
C SER A 84 9.71 4.84 -16.21
N ASP A 85 9.06 3.78 -15.73
CA ASP A 85 8.17 2.95 -16.57
C ASP A 85 6.85 3.68 -16.94
N LEU A 86 6.62 4.89 -16.42
CA LEU A 86 5.46 5.73 -16.72
C LEU A 86 5.70 6.85 -17.76
N ALA A 87 6.94 7.07 -18.22
CA ALA A 87 7.30 8.35 -18.87
C ALA A 87 7.58 8.30 -20.39
N THR A 88 7.53 7.15 -21.06
CA THR A 88 8.12 7.03 -22.41
C THR A 88 7.15 6.71 -23.54
N THR A 89 6.02 7.43 -23.69
CA THR A 89 5.36 7.55 -25.01
C THR A 89 4.48 8.81 -25.11
N ARG A 90 5.07 9.99 -25.25
CA ARG A 90 4.35 11.16 -25.81
C ARG A 90 5.28 12.05 -26.62
N GLN A 91 5.35 11.77 -27.92
CA GLN A 91 5.64 12.74 -28.97
C GLN A 91 5.28 12.09 -30.30
N THR A 92 4.29 12.62 -31.02
CA THR A 92 4.45 13.24 -32.36
C THR A 92 3.09 13.69 -32.91
N SER A 93 3.14 14.85 -33.59
CA SER A 93 2.20 15.47 -34.55
C SER A 93 0.85 16.00 -34.07
N LEU A 94 0.85 17.34 -33.92
CA LEU A 94 -0.26 18.25 -34.11
C LEU A 94 -0.73 18.22 -35.57
N ASP A 95 -2.04 18.27 -35.80
CA ASP A 95 -2.61 18.93 -36.99
C ASP A 95 -3.78 19.81 -36.59
N ILE A 96 -3.74 21.02 -37.14
CA ILE A 96 -4.55 22.20 -36.87
C ILE A 96 -5.86 22.11 -37.67
N CYS A 97 -7.00 22.42 -37.05
CA CYS A 97 -8.13 23.04 -37.76
C CYS A 97 -8.82 24.06 -36.85
N ASP A 98 -8.74 25.31 -37.28
CA ASP A 98 -9.28 26.53 -36.70
C ASP A 98 -10.73 26.73 -37.19
N VAL A 99 -11.70 26.80 -36.27
CA VAL A 99 -13.03 27.36 -36.55
C VAL A 99 -13.51 28.14 -35.32
N LYS A 100 -13.52 29.46 -35.43
CA LYS A 100 -14.14 30.42 -34.50
C LYS A 100 -15.67 30.33 -34.57
N HIS A 101 -16.35 30.26 -33.43
CA HIS A 101 -17.68 30.86 -33.19
C HIS A 101 -17.91 30.82 -31.66
N LYS A 102 -17.88 31.95 -30.93
CA LYS A 102 -18.86 33.04 -30.72
C LYS A 102 -19.49 32.87 -29.33
N VAL A 103 -19.26 33.87 -28.48
CA VAL A 103 -19.67 33.96 -27.07
C VAL A 103 -21.18 33.93 -26.97
N GLU A 104 -21.73 32.91 -26.31
CA GLU A 104 -23.02 32.95 -25.61
C GLU A 104 -22.89 32.17 -24.28
N THR A 105 -23.53 32.74 -23.27
CA THR A 105 -23.36 32.46 -21.85
C THR A 105 -24.29 31.34 -21.42
N GLU A 106 -23.78 30.13 -21.16
CA GLU A 106 -24.54 29.09 -20.44
C GLU A 106 -23.64 28.29 -19.48
N ASP A 107 -23.82 28.59 -18.19
CA ASP A 107 -23.70 27.76 -16.99
C ASP A 107 -22.91 26.43 -17.10
N SER A 108 -21.58 26.52 -17.12
CA SER A 108 -20.72 25.39 -16.78
C SER A 108 -20.53 25.33 -15.27
N SER A 109 -21.33 24.50 -14.60
CA SER A 109 -21.22 24.16 -13.18
C SER A 109 -19.78 23.79 -12.82
N PHE A 110 -19.07 24.70 -12.16
CA PHE A 110 -17.75 24.46 -11.58
C PHE A 110 -17.87 23.31 -10.58
N LEU A 111 -17.23 22.18 -10.88
CA LEU A 111 -16.94 21.13 -9.90
C LEU A 111 -16.06 21.76 -8.81
N SER A 112 -16.69 22.21 -7.73
CA SER A 112 -16.02 22.92 -6.65
C SER A 112 -15.09 21.97 -5.91
N VAL A 113 -13.79 22.24 -5.96
CA VAL A 113 -12.78 21.57 -5.14
C VAL A 113 -13.21 21.60 -3.67
N LYS A 114 -13.30 20.43 -3.03
CA LYS A 114 -13.75 20.30 -1.63
C LYS A 114 -12.55 20.10 -0.70
N ILE A 115 -12.31 21.04 0.20
CA ILE A 115 -11.29 20.89 1.25
C ILE A 115 -11.90 20.05 2.38
N CYS A 116 -11.35 18.84 2.59
CA CYS A 116 -11.80 17.90 3.62
C CYS A 116 -10.59 17.32 4.37
N CYS A 117 -9.90 18.20 5.10
CA CYS A 117 -8.68 17.82 5.81
C CYS A 117 -8.99 17.18 7.18
N PRO A 118 -8.24 16.15 7.64
CA PRO A 118 -8.48 15.52 8.94
C PRO A 118 -8.28 16.45 10.14
N CYS A 119 -7.66 17.61 10.00
CA CYS A 119 -7.61 18.61 11.07
C CYS A 119 -8.98 19.26 11.35
N GLY A 120 -9.98 19.06 10.47
CA GLY A 120 -11.31 19.67 10.57
C GLY A 120 -11.39 21.09 10.00
N THR A 121 -10.27 21.66 9.55
CA THR A 121 -10.22 22.99 8.95
C THR A 121 -10.48 22.93 7.44
N SER A 122 -11.41 23.74 6.96
CA SER A 122 -11.75 23.92 5.54
C SER A 122 -11.00 25.08 4.87
N LEU A 123 -10.08 25.72 5.58
CA LEU A 123 -9.26 26.81 5.05
C LEU A 123 -8.26 26.27 4.03
N HIS A 124 -8.12 26.98 2.92
CA HIS A 124 -7.05 26.75 1.96
C HIS A 124 -5.70 27.22 2.56
N THR A 125 -4.64 26.46 2.32
CA THR A 125 -3.26 26.86 2.65
C THR A 125 -2.38 26.79 1.41
N ASP A 126 -1.16 27.34 1.49
CA ASP A 126 -0.24 27.34 0.34
C ASP A 126 0.24 25.93 -0.04
N SER A 127 0.04 24.92 0.83
CA SER A 127 0.50 23.55 0.64
C SER A 127 -0.66 22.56 0.78
N MET A 128 -1.34 22.34 -0.34
CA MET A 128 -2.44 21.38 -0.48
C MET A 128 -1.99 20.15 -1.27
N ILE A 129 -2.54 18.99 -0.94
CA ILE A 129 -2.44 17.77 -1.74
C ILE A 129 -3.83 17.30 -2.13
N GLN A 130 -3.99 16.91 -3.39
CA GLN A 130 -5.26 16.46 -3.94
C GLN A 130 -5.29 14.94 -4.04
N CYS A 131 -6.44 14.35 -3.73
CA CYS A 131 -6.69 12.93 -3.94
C CYS A 131 -6.58 12.58 -5.44
N ILE A 132 -5.82 11.54 -5.77
CA ILE A 132 -5.63 11.06 -7.14
C ILE A 132 -6.90 10.43 -7.74
N ASP A 133 -7.86 10.07 -6.89
CA ASP A 133 -9.13 9.49 -7.32
C ASP A 133 -9.94 10.51 -8.16
N PRO A 134 -10.21 10.22 -9.45
CA PRO A 134 -10.82 11.19 -10.36
C PRO A 134 -12.20 11.69 -9.89
N GLY A 135 -12.95 10.85 -9.17
CA GLY A 135 -14.28 11.19 -8.67
C GLY A 135 -14.28 11.89 -7.31
N CYS A 136 -13.14 11.96 -6.63
CA CYS A 136 -13.08 12.46 -5.26
C CYS A 136 -12.83 13.97 -5.19
N GLN A 137 -11.82 14.46 -5.92
CA GLN A 137 -11.40 15.88 -5.97
C GLN A 137 -11.16 16.54 -4.58
N VAL A 138 -11.04 15.74 -3.52
CA VAL A 138 -10.78 16.22 -2.16
C VAL A 138 -9.35 16.74 -2.05
N GLN A 139 -9.20 17.89 -1.43
CA GLN A 139 -7.91 18.45 -1.04
C GLN A 139 -7.72 18.45 0.47
N GLN A 140 -6.47 18.21 0.89
CA GLN A 140 -6.07 18.13 2.29
C GLN A 140 -4.74 18.87 2.50
N HIS A 141 -4.49 19.37 3.70
CA HIS A 141 -3.23 20.05 4.01
C HIS A 141 -2.09 19.04 4.00
N VAL A 142 -1.00 19.34 3.27
CA VAL A 142 0.20 18.48 3.23
C VAL A 142 0.71 18.20 4.64
N SER A 143 0.80 19.22 5.50
CA SER A 143 1.27 19.08 6.89
C SER A 143 0.40 18.20 7.78
N CYS A 144 -0.87 17.95 7.39
CA CYS A 144 -1.78 17.14 8.19
C CYS A 144 -1.67 15.65 7.86
N VAL A 145 -1.43 15.32 6.59
CA VAL A 145 -1.53 13.96 6.03
C VAL A 145 -0.19 13.39 5.56
N ILE A 146 0.77 14.24 5.18
CA ILE A 146 2.12 13.81 4.82
C ILE A 146 2.98 13.87 6.08
N ILE A 147 3.06 12.75 6.77
CA ILE A 147 3.85 12.63 7.99
C ILE A 147 5.29 12.24 7.56
N PRO A 148 6.29 13.11 7.77
CA PRO A 148 7.66 12.77 7.47
C PRO A 148 8.08 11.53 8.26
N GLY A 149 8.94 10.71 7.66
CA GLY A 149 9.57 9.59 8.35
C GLY A 149 10.55 10.06 9.43
N LYS A 150 11.57 9.24 9.74
CA LYS A 150 12.67 9.66 10.62
C LYS A 150 13.17 11.06 10.21
N PRO A 151 13.56 11.93 11.16
CA PRO A 151 14.00 13.28 10.86
C PRO A 151 15.23 13.23 9.95
N MET A 152 15.02 13.40 8.65
CA MET A 152 16.04 13.78 7.69
C MET A 152 15.81 15.26 7.40
N GLU A 153 16.88 16.05 7.42
CA GLU A 153 16.87 17.44 7.01
C GLU A 153 16.48 17.52 5.52
N GLY A 154 15.21 17.83 5.26
CA GLY A 154 14.65 17.97 3.93
C GLY A 154 13.15 18.18 3.98
N LEU A 155 12.61 18.94 3.03
CA LEU A 155 11.16 19.12 2.88
C LEU A 155 10.52 17.74 2.62
N PRO A 156 9.37 17.40 3.23
CA PRO A 156 8.71 16.13 2.96
C PRO A 156 8.47 15.96 1.46
N SER A 157 9.02 14.89 0.86
CA SER A 157 8.76 14.59 -0.54
C SER A 157 7.27 14.31 -0.71
N ILE A 158 6.58 15.17 -1.46
CA ILE A 158 5.17 14.99 -1.74
C ILE A 158 5.02 13.70 -2.55
N PRO A 159 4.23 12.72 -2.09
CA PRO A 159 4.07 11.47 -2.80
C PRO A 159 3.37 11.71 -4.14
N ALA A 160 3.86 11.03 -5.20
CA ALA A 160 3.25 11.10 -6.53
C ALA A 160 1.82 10.52 -6.55
N ILE A 161 1.53 9.59 -5.63
CA ILE A 161 0.22 8.94 -5.49
C ILE A 161 -0.30 9.23 -4.09
N PHE A 162 -1.47 9.86 -4.01
CA PHE A 162 -2.12 10.19 -2.75
C PHE A 162 -3.62 9.88 -2.79
N HIS A 163 -4.10 9.13 -1.81
CA HIS A 163 -5.53 8.91 -1.58
C HIS A 163 -5.91 9.53 -0.24
N CYS A 164 -6.94 10.37 -0.23
CA CYS A 164 -7.51 10.89 1.02
C CYS A 164 -8.08 9.76 1.89
N GLU A 165 -8.30 10.02 3.17
CA GLU A 165 -8.76 9.00 4.13
C GLU A 165 -10.13 8.42 3.76
N MET A 166 -11.02 9.20 3.14
CA MET A 166 -12.32 8.73 2.64
C MET A 166 -12.13 7.69 1.51
N CYS A 167 -11.27 7.98 0.54
CA CYS A 167 -10.93 7.03 -0.50
C CYS A 167 -10.23 5.80 0.09
N ARG A 168 -9.31 5.99 1.04
CA ARG A 168 -8.60 4.87 1.67
C ARG A 168 -9.55 3.91 2.37
N ILE A 169 -10.50 4.42 3.15
CA ILE A 169 -11.48 3.58 3.88
C ILE A 169 -12.52 2.95 2.94
N SER A 170 -12.90 3.64 1.85
CA SER A 170 -13.80 3.07 0.82
C SER A 170 -13.20 1.87 0.11
N ARG A 171 -11.86 1.84 -0.01
CA ARG A 171 -11.08 0.73 -0.56
C ARG A 171 -10.55 -0.21 0.54
N ALA A 172 -10.84 0.01 1.82
CA ALA A 172 -10.28 -0.86 2.85
C ALA A 172 -10.95 -2.24 2.84
N ASP A 173 -12.23 -2.30 2.50
CA ASP A 173 -13.05 -3.52 2.54
C ASP A 173 -13.98 -3.62 1.32
N PRO A 174 -13.81 -4.61 0.43
CA PRO A 174 -14.71 -4.78 -0.71
C PRO A 174 -16.14 -5.17 -0.29
N PHE A 175 -16.34 -5.71 0.91
CA PHE A 175 -17.66 -6.10 1.43
C PHE A 175 -18.43 -4.93 2.07
N CYS A 176 -17.81 -3.75 2.23
CA CYS A 176 -18.46 -2.61 2.86
C CYS A 176 -18.47 -1.40 1.92
N VAL A 177 -19.66 -0.99 1.49
CA VAL A 177 -19.87 0.26 0.74
C VAL A 177 -20.20 1.36 1.72
N THR A 178 -19.49 2.48 1.64
CA THR A 178 -19.86 3.65 2.44
C THR A 178 -21.04 4.35 1.80
N VAL A 179 -22.15 4.45 2.55
CA VAL A 179 -23.34 5.22 2.16
C VAL A 179 -23.10 6.68 2.53
N GLU A 180 -22.69 6.92 3.77
CA GLU A 180 -22.44 8.25 4.30
C GLU A 180 -21.36 8.24 5.39
N HIS A 181 -20.61 9.34 5.50
CA HIS A 181 -19.70 9.61 6.61
C HIS A 181 -20.40 10.44 7.70
N LEU A 182 -21.01 9.77 8.66
CA LEU A 182 -21.65 10.38 9.84
C LEU A 182 -20.66 11.22 10.68
N ILE A 183 -19.41 10.79 10.75
CA ILE A 183 -18.29 11.60 11.21
C ILE A 183 -17.21 11.55 10.14
N SER A 184 -16.96 12.71 9.53
CA SER A 184 -15.87 12.87 8.57
C SER A 184 -14.51 12.53 9.20
N PRO A 185 -13.53 12.05 8.41
CA PRO A 185 -12.22 11.68 8.91
C PRO A 185 -11.61 12.80 9.76
N VAL A 186 -11.22 12.49 10.99
CA VAL A 186 -10.64 13.45 11.94
C VAL A 186 -9.37 12.90 12.54
N LYS A 187 -8.32 13.71 12.54
CA LYS A 187 -7.00 13.39 13.09
C LYS A 187 -7.11 13.27 14.60
N LEU A 188 -6.59 12.18 15.14
CA LEU A 188 -6.47 12.02 16.59
C LEU A 188 -5.30 12.87 17.09
N ILE A 189 -5.57 13.65 18.14
CA ILE A 189 -4.61 14.58 18.73
C ILE A 189 -4.42 14.21 20.20
N ALA A 190 -3.19 14.36 20.67
CA ALA A 190 -2.87 14.26 22.10
C ALA A 190 -3.15 15.62 22.76
N PRO A 191 -4.05 15.73 23.76
CA PRO A 191 -4.29 16.99 24.46
C PRO A 191 -3.05 17.51 25.19
N THR A 192 -2.22 16.59 25.68
CA THR A 192 -0.98 16.87 26.41
C THR A 192 0.09 15.90 25.95
N LEU A 193 1.29 16.40 25.64
CA LEU A 193 2.45 15.56 25.36
C LEU A 193 3.11 15.14 26.69
N PRO A 194 3.40 13.85 26.89
CA PRO A 194 4.10 13.39 28.08
C PRO A 194 5.54 13.90 28.11
N SER A 195 5.98 14.40 29.26
CA SER A 195 7.37 14.84 29.49
C SER A 195 8.31 13.69 29.84
N ASP A 196 7.76 12.53 30.19
CA ASP A 196 8.46 11.35 30.71
C ASP A 196 8.80 10.29 29.63
N GLY A 197 8.54 10.60 28.35
CA GLY A 197 8.77 9.70 27.23
C GLY A 197 7.73 8.59 27.08
N THR A 198 6.65 8.61 27.86
CA THR A 198 5.51 7.70 27.64
C THR A 198 4.79 8.03 26.33
N SER A 199 4.06 7.04 25.78
CA SER A 199 3.28 7.27 24.57
C SER A 199 2.14 8.26 24.87
N PRO A 200 1.88 9.22 23.98
CA PRO A 200 0.85 10.22 24.21
C PRO A 200 -0.55 9.59 24.20
N VAL A 201 -1.42 10.13 25.04
CA VAL A 201 -2.82 9.71 25.10
C VAL A 201 -3.62 10.48 24.06
N LEU A 202 -4.04 9.78 23.02
CA LEU A 202 -4.90 10.29 21.96
C LEU A 202 -6.36 10.29 22.44
N LYS A 203 -7.09 11.38 22.22
CA LYS A 203 -8.51 11.46 22.60
C LYS A 203 -9.34 12.18 21.55
N ILE A 204 -10.59 11.78 21.42
CA ILE A 204 -11.60 12.52 20.67
C ILE A 204 -12.99 12.29 21.27
N GLU A 205 -13.79 13.34 21.25
CA GLU A 205 -15.22 13.29 21.55
C GLU A 205 -15.97 14.04 20.44
N LYS A 206 -16.99 13.38 19.88
CA LYS A 206 -17.82 13.93 18.80
C LYS A 206 -19.28 13.51 19.00
N THR A 207 -20.15 14.23 18.32
CA THR A 207 -21.54 13.84 18.13
C THR A 207 -21.84 13.67 16.65
N PHE A 208 -22.80 12.83 16.33
CA PHE A 208 -23.35 12.69 15.00
C PHE A 208 -24.86 12.46 15.10
N GLN A 209 -25.58 12.80 14.04
CA GLN A 209 -27.02 12.71 14.01
C GLN A 209 -27.46 11.58 13.09
N LEU A 210 -28.41 10.78 13.55
CA LEU A 210 -29.11 9.81 12.71
C LEU A 210 -30.49 10.35 12.39
N THR A 211 -30.79 10.43 11.11
CA THR A 211 -32.12 10.79 10.62
C THR A 211 -33.07 9.59 10.74
N LYS A 212 -34.36 9.85 10.54
CA LYS A 212 -35.36 8.80 10.40
C LYS A 212 -35.03 7.87 9.22
N LEU A 213 -34.56 8.42 8.09
CA LEU A 213 -34.17 7.63 6.92
C LEU A 213 -33.01 6.67 7.24
N ASP A 214 -32.01 7.13 7.97
CA ASP A 214 -30.90 6.26 8.40
C ASP A 214 -31.41 5.14 9.30
N SER A 215 -32.32 5.48 10.22
CA SER A 215 -32.93 4.52 11.14
C SER A 215 -33.77 3.47 10.41
N ASP A 216 -34.49 3.87 9.36
CA ASP A 216 -35.25 2.97 8.48
C ASP A 216 -34.31 2.04 7.69
N LEU A 217 -33.17 2.53 7.19
CA LEU A 217 -32.16 1.69 6.52
C LEU A 217 -31.58 0.64 7.47
N LEU A 218 -31.29 1.02 8.72
CA LEU A 218 -30.70 0.14 9.74
C LEU A 218 -31.67 -0.95 10.24
N GLN A 219 -32.95 -0.93 9.85
CA GLN A 219 -33.86 -2.06 10.07
C GLN A 219 -33.49 -3.27 9.20
N SER A 220 -32.80 -3.05 8.08
CA SER A 220 -32.25 -4.11 7.24
C SER A 220 -30.90 -4.60 7.76
N ALA A 221 -30.66 -5.92 7.73
CA ALA A 221 -29.39 -6.53 8.10
C ALA A 221 -28.22 -6.21 7.14
N GLU A 222 -28.53 -5.58 6.00
CA GLU A 222 -27.54 -5.14 5.01
C GLU A 222 -26.83 -3.85 5.43
N TYR A 223 -27.43 -3.06 6.32
CA TYR A 223 -26.88 -1.76 6.73
C TYR A 223 -26.33 -1.81 8.15
N ASP A 224 -25.25 -1.08 8.37
CA ASP A 224 -24.63 -0.95 9.68
C ASP A 224 -23.94 0.40 9.85
N ILE A 225 -23.70 0.77 11.09
CA ILE A 225 -22.81 1.87 11.44
C ILE A 225 -21.49 1.31 11.92
N GLN A 226 -20.40 1.81 11.34
CA GLN A 226 -19.04 1.40 11.66
C GLN A 226 -18.18 2.57 12.08
N ALA A 227 -17.59 2.47 13.27
CA ALA A 227 -16.45 3.29 13.67
C ALA A 227 -15.15 2.66 13.16
N TRP A 228 -14.23 3.48 12.67
CA TRP A 228 -13.00 3.01 12.04
C TRP A 228 -11.82 3.92 12.36
N CYS A 229 -10.63 3.34 12.28
CA CYS A 229 -9.35 4.05 12.37
C CYS A 229 -8.44 3.67 11.20
N ILE A 230 -7.63 4.63 10.74
CA ILE A 230 -6.57 4.44 9.75
C ILE A 230 -5.30 5.11 10.24
N LEU A 231 -4.15 4.46 10.06
CA LEU A 231 -2.84 5.06 10.28
C LEU A 231 -2.49 5.98 9.09
N LEU A 232 -2.17 7.26 9.34
CA LEU A 232 -1.98 8.25 8.27
C LEU A 232 -0.78 7.91 7.37
N ASN A 233 0.34 7.51 7.95
CA ASN A 233 1.57 7.13 7.25
C ASN A 233 1.76 5.62 7.08
N ASP A 234 0.66 4.90 6.90
CA ASP A 234 0.70 3.45 6.68
C ASP A 234 1.36 3.13 5.33
N SER A 235 2.26 2.15 5.32
CA SER A 235 2.83 1.61 4.08
C SER A 235 1.81 0.77 3.30
N VAL A 236 0.73 0.32 3.94
CA VAL A 236 -0.41 -0.32 3.30
C VAL A 236 -1.56 0.67 3.23
N SER A 237 -1.81 1.24 2.05
CA SER A 237 -2.69 2.40 1.89
C SER A 237 -4.17 2.10 2.22
N PHE A 238 -4.66 0.90 1.91
CA PHE A 238 -6.09 0.55 1.94
C PHE A 238 -6.41 -0.47 3.03
N ARG A 239 -6.14 -0.11 4.29
CA ARG A 239 -6.54 -0.93 5.44
C ARG A 239 -6.94 -0.07 6.63
N MET A 240 -7.79 -0.66 7.47
CA MET A 240 -8.07 -0.14 8.80
C MET A 240 -7.00 -0.60 9.78
N GLN A 241 -6.68 0.28 10.72
CA GLN A 241 -5.75 0.01 11.81
C GLN A 241 -6.13 0.82 13.05
N TRP A 242 -6.40 0.14 14.15
CA TRP A 242 -6.60 0.74 15.46
C TRP A 242 -5.26 1.13 16.11
N PRO A 243 -5.22 2.29 16.80
CA PRO A 243 -4.16 2.63 17.75
C PRO A 243 -4.00 1.57 18.85
N GLN A 244 -2.84 1.58 19.51
CA GLN A 244 -2.64 0.79 20.73
C GLN A 244 -3.56 1.25 21.87
N TYR A 245 -3.99 0.29 22.69
CA TYR A 245 -4.85 0.53 23.86
C TYR A 245 -6.13 1.31 23.53
N SER A 246 -6.79 0.91 22.44
CA SER A 246 -8.01 1.57 21.96
C SER A 246 -9.19 1.29 22.90
N GLU A 247 -9.88 2.36 23.29
CA GLU A 247 -11.11 2.34 24.06
C GLU A 247 -12.16 3.19 23.36
N LEU A 248 -13.28 2.57 22.98
CA LEU A 248 -14.38 3.22 22.28
C LEU A 248 -15.64 3.19 23.16
N HIS A 249 -16.30 4.33 23.28
CA HIS A 249 -17.60 4.45 23.95
C HIS A 249 -18.61 5.13 23.03
N VAL A 250 -19.82 4.58 22.98
CA VAL A 250 -20.95 5.12 22.21
C VAL A 250 -22.13 5.26 23.15
N ASN A 251 -22.66 6.48 23.30
CA ASN A 251 -23.75 6.80 24.23
C ASN A 251 -23.52 6.28 25.66
N GLY A 252 -22.25 6.29 26.11
CA GLY A 252 -21.84 5.80 27.43
C GLY A 252 -21.55 4.29 27.52
N TYR A 253 -21.88 3.51 26.49
CA TYR A 253 -21.59 2.08 26.43
C TYR A 253 -20.21 1.81 25.84
N GLY A 254 -19.41 0.99 26.52
CA GLY A 254 -18.12 0.52 26.01
C GLY A 254 -18.31 -0.44 24.83
N VAL A 255 -17.70 -0.10 23.68
CA VAL A 255 -17.70 -0.93 22.47
C VAL A 255 -16.32 -1.55 22.31
N ARG A 256 -16.29 -2.87 22.09
CA ARG A 256 -15.04 -3.59 21.90
C ARG A 256 -14.40 -3.21 20.57
N THR A 257 -13.23 -2.59 20.63
CA THR A 257 -12.30 -2.44 19.50
C THR A 257 -11.31 -3.61 19.48
N LEU A 258 -10.64 -3.82 18.34
CA LEU A 258 -9.55 -4.78 18.26
C LEU A 258 -8.34 -4.25 19.02
N ASN A 259 -8.04 -4.88 20.16
CA ASN A 259 -6.84 -4.59 20.95
C ASN A 259 -5.82 -5.71 20.79
N ARG A 260 -4.58 -5.34 20.44
CA ARG A 260 -3.46 -6.27 20.36
C ARG A 260 -2.76 -6.36 21.72
N PRO A 261 -2.25 -7.53 22.13
CA PRO A 261 -1.50 -7.65 23.38
C PRO A 261 -0.21 -6.83 23.36
N GLY A 262 0.05 -6.09 24.44
CA GLY A 262 1.27 -5.32 24.63
C GLY A 262 1.52 -4.26 23.53
N SER A 263 2.79 -4.09 23.15
CA SER A 263 3.23 -3.12 22.14
C SER A 263 3.21 -3.67 20.71
N GLN A 264 2.50 -4.77 20.44
CA GLN A 264 2.47 -5.38 19.11
C GLN A 264 1.84 -4.45 18.07
N LEU A 265 2.55 -4.26 16.96
CA LEU A 265 2.07 -3.49 15.81
C LEU A 265 1.44 -4.38 14.74
N LEU A 266 0.61 -3.78 13.89
CA LEU A 266 0.05 -4.48 12.73
C LEU A 266 1.14 -4.71 11.68
N GLY A 267 1.42 -5.97 11.37
CA GLY A 267 2.36 -6.33 10.30
C GLY A 267 1.82 -5.97 8.91
N ALA A 268 2.67 -5.99 7.88
CA ALA A 268 2.28 -5.63 6.50
C ALA A 268 1.08 -6.44 5.96
N ASN A 269 0.95 -7.69 6.39
CA ASN A 269 -0.11 -8.61 5.99
C ASN A 269 -1.36 -8.56 6.89
N GLY A 270 -1.30 -7.75 7.95
CA GLY A 270 -2.37 -7.62 8.92
C GLY A 270 -3.36 -6.54 8.52
N ARG A 271 -4.60 -6.72 8.98
CA ARG A 271 -5.69 -5.75 8.85
C ARG A 271 -6.55 -5.81 10.12
N ASP A 272 -7.08 -4.66 10.51
CA ASP A 272 -8.15 -4.60 11.50
C ASP A 272 -9.52 -4.42 10.84
N ASP A 273 -10.57 -4.76 11.57
CA ASP A 273 -11.94 -4.38 11.25
C ASP A 273 -12.34 -3.11 12.00
N GLY A 274 -13.27 -2.36 11.42
CA GLY A 274 -14.00 -1.34 12.16
C GLY A 274 -14.94 -1.95 13.19
N ALA A 275 -15.23 -1.18 14.24
CA ALA A 275 -16.17 -1.56 15.28
C ALA A 275 -17.60 -1.29 14.79
N LEU A 276 -18.46 -2.30 14.80
CA LEU A 276 -19.88 -2.14 14.51
C LEU A 276 -20.56 -1.52 15.72
N ILE A 277 -21.18 -0.36 15.52
CA ILE A 277 -21.79 0.43 16.60
C ILE A 277 -23.30 0.57 16.49
N THR A 278 -23.94 -0.07 15.49
CA THR A 278 -25.39 -0.03 15.22
C THR A 278 -26.23 -0.32 16.48
N MET A 279 -25.79 -1.23 17.32
CA MET A 279 -26.49 -1.65 18.54
C MET A 279 -26.50 -0.58 19.66
N TYR A 280 -25.67 0.46 19.53
CA TYR A 280 -25.41 1.45 20.58
C TYR A 280 -25.90 2.85 20.22
N VAL A 281 -26.53 3.00 19.06
CA VAL A 281 -27.00 4.27 18.51
C VAL A 281 -28.53 4.27 18.40
N GLY A 282 -29.13 5.46 18.34
CA GLY A 282 -30.56 5.62 18.09
C GLY A 282 -30.85 6.83 17.22
N GLU A 283 -32.11 6.99 16.78
CA GLU A 283 -32.54 8.18 16.04
C GLU A 283 -32.23 9.46 16.84
N GLY A 284 -31.73 10.49 16.15
CA GLY A 284 -31.31 11.75 16.76
C GLY A 284 -29.82 11.83 17.05
N VAL A 285 -29.44 12.59 18.08
CA VAL A 285 -28.04 12.92 18.39
C VAL A 285 -27.40 11.80 19.21
N ASN A 286 -26.31 11.25 18.67
CA ASN A 286 -25.51 10.22 19.31
C ASN A 286 -24.14 10.79 19.69
N LYS A 287 -23.63 10.39 20.86
CA LYS A 287 -22.30 10.79 21.34
C LYS A 287 -21.32 9.63 21.21
N ILE A 288 -20.12 9.93 20.73
CA ILE A 288 -19.02 8.97 20.65
C ILE A 288 -17.77 9.57 21.27
N SER A 289 -17.08 8.77 22.08
CA SER A 289 -15.77 9.11 22.61
C SER A 289 -14.81 7.97 22.37
N PHE A 290 -13.57 8.34 22.02
CA PHE A 290 -12.52 7.39 21.73
C PHE A 290 -11.22 7.86 22.38
N SER A 291 -10.50 6.92 22.99
CA SER A 291 -9.16 7.15 23.53
C SER A 291 -8.20 6.02 23.17
N ALA A 292 -6.92 6.36 23.08
CA ALA A 292 -5.84 5.43 22.82
C ALA A 292 -4.51 5.93 23.41
N CYS A 293 -3.51 5.06 23.49
CA CYS A 293 -2.16 5.42 23.90
C CYS A 293 -1.17 4.94 22.83
N ASP A 294 -0.78 5.85 21.92
CA ASP A 294 0.04 5.54 20.76
C ASP A 294 0.75 6.81 20.27
N SER A 295 2.02 6.70 19.90
CA SER A 295 2.81 7.84 19.40
C SER A 295 2.60 8.14 17.91
N ARG A 296 1.95 7.23 17.18
CA ARG A 296 1.70 7.39 15.74
C ARG A 296 0.43 8.19 15.48
N LEU A 297 0.32 8.69 14.25
CA LEU A 297 -0.78 9.57 13.86
C LEU A 297 -1.89 8.81 13.14
N PHE A 298 -3.07 8.83 13.74
CA PHE A 298 -4.25 8.14 13.23
C PHE A 298 -5.34 9.12 12.85
N CYS A 299 -6.21 8.63 11.97
CA CYS A 299 -7.48 9.24 11.65
C CYS A 299 -8.61 8.34 12.15
N PHE A 300 -9.63 8.95 12.73
CA PHE A 300 -10.86 8.31 13.21
C PHE A 300 -12.04 8.78 12.37
N GLY A 301 -13.04 7.92 12.18
CA GLY A 301 -14.30 8.31 11.56
C GLY A 301 -15.43 7.35 11.86
N VAL A 302 -16.64 7.75 11.48
CA VAL A 302 -17.85 6.93 11.59
C VAL A 302 -18.58 6.98 10.26
N ARG A 303 -19.01 5.82 9.77
CA ARG A 303 -19.74 5.70 8.51
C ARG A 303 -21.00 4.83 8.66
N LEU A 304 -22.04 5.20 7.94
CA LEU A 304 -23.13 4.31 7.56
C LEU A 304 -22.67 3.49 6.35
N LEU A 305 -22.79 2.18 6.43
CA LEU A 305 -22.36 1.27 5.37
C LEU A 305 -23.49 0.35 4.92
N ASN A 306 -23.36 -0.11 3.68
CA ASN A 306 -24.12 -1.21 3.10
C ASN A 306 -23.17 -2.40 2.86
N ARG A 307 -23.57 -3.59 3.29
CA ARG A 307 -22.82 -4.83 3.13
C ARG A 307 -23.06 -5.44 1.76
N ARG A 308 -21.96 -5.83 1.11
CA ARG A 308 -22.04 -6.66 -0.10
C ARG A 308 -22.05 -8.14 0.25
N THR A 309 -22.78 -8.91 -0.55
CA THR A 309 -22.68 -10.38 -0.54
C THR A 309 -21.41 -10.86 -1.24
N VAL A 310 -21.11 -12.15 -1.12
CA VAL A 310 -20.00 -12.78 -1.85
C VAL A 310 -20.18 -12.64 -3.35
N GLU A 311 -21.40 -12.84 -3.84
CA GLU A 311 -21.75 -12.75 -5.25
C GLU A 311 -21.56 -11.33 -5.79
N GLN A 312 -21.97 -10.32 -5.01
CA GLN A 312 -21.76 -8.93 -5.38
C GLN A 312 -20.27 -8.56 -5.43
N VAL A 313 -19.44 -9.10 -4.53
CA VAL A 313 -17.97 -8.89 -4.59
C VAL A 313 -17.36 -9.64 -5.77
N LEU A 314 -17.78 -10.88 -6.03
CA LEU A 314 -17.36 -11.66 -7.20
C LEU A 314 -17.68 -10.94 -8.51
N ALA A 315 -18.82 -10.26 -8.59
CA ALA A 315 -19.22 -9.47 -9.76
C ALA A 315 -18.36 -8.23 -10.02
N LEU A 316 -17.59 -7.76 -9.03
CA LEU A 316 -16.60 -6.68 -9.21
C LEU A 316 -15.28 -7.19 -9.80
N ILE A 317 -15.04 -8.50 -9.73
CA ILE A 317 -13.80 -9.10 -10.24
C ILE A 317 -13.85 -9.14 -11.76
N PRO A 318 -12.80 -8.64 -12.45
CA PRO A 318 -12.72 -8.72 -13.91
C PRO A 318 -12.98 -10.15 -14.38
N LYS A 319 -13.70 -10.29 -15.49
CA LYS A 319 -13.99 -11.59 -16.05
C LYS A 319 -12.73 -12.17 -16.70
N GLU A 320 -12.77 -13.45 -17.02
CA GLU A 320 -11.65 -14.14 -17.71
C GLU A 320 -11.19 -13.41 -18.99
N ALA A 321 -12.14 -12.83 -19.74
CA ALA A 321 -11.84 -12.05 -20.94
C ALA A 321 -11.00 -10.79 -20.69
N ASP A 322 -11.08 -10.23 -19.48
CA ASP A 322 -10.30 -9.06 -19.04
C ASP A 322 -9.05 -9.49 -18.23
N GLY A 323 -8.80 -10.80 -18.16
CA GLY A 323 -7.70 -11.41 -17.41
C GLY A 323 -6.36 -11.36 -18.14
N GLU A 324 -5.40 -12.17 -17.65
CA GLU A 324 -4.10 -12.31 -18.31
C GLU A 324 -4.28 -12.96 -19.70
N PRO A 325 -3.81 -12.32 -20.79
CA PRO A 325 -3.82 -12.92 -22.12
C PRO A 325 -3.06 -14.23 -22.16
N LEU A 326 -3.47 -15.15 -23.06
CA LEU A 326 -2.81 -16.45 -23.19
C LEU A 326 -1.31 -16.32 -23.45
N GLU A 327 -0.89 -15.35 -24.28
CA GLU A 327 0.52 -15.10 -24.60
C GLU A 327 1.34 -14.74 -23.35
N ASP A 328 0.80 -13.87 -22.50
CA ASP A 328 1.42 -13.48 -21.24
C ASP A 328 1.48 -14.64 -20.25
N ALA A 329 0.41 -15.43 -20.18
CA ALA A 329 0.34 -16.62 -19.34
C ALA A 329 1.37 -17.67 -19.76
N VAL A 330 1.50 -17.93 -21.07
CA VAL A 330 2.51 -18.83 -21.65
C VAL A 330 3.90 -18.29 -21.33
N ALA A 331 4.17 -17.01 -21.59
CA ALA A 331 5.46 -16.40 -21.29
C ALA A 331 5.83 -16.51 -19.80
N ARG A 332 4.86 -16.33 -18.90
CA ARG A 332 5.04 -16.53 -17.46
C ARG A 332 5.34 -17.98 -17.12
N VAL A 333 4.58 -18.94 -17.64
CA VAL A 333 4.79 -20.37 -17.40
C VAL A 333 6.16 -20.81 -17.92
N CYS A 334 6.55 -20.41 -19.13
CA CYS A 334 7.88 -20.66 -19.69
C CYS A 334 8.99 -20.10 -18.79
N ARG A 335 8.84 -18.88 -18.25
CA ARG A 335 9.78 -18.32 -17.28
C ARG A 335 9.85 -19.11 -15.98
N CYS A 336 8.73 -19.69 -15.51
CA CYS A 336 8.71 -20.51 -14.30
C CYS A 336 9.39 -21.86 -14.49
N ILE A 337 9.27 -22.46 -15.68
CA ILE A 337 9.80 -23.80 -15.98
C ILE A 337 11.27 -23.73 -16.42
N GLY A 338 11.62 -22.78 -17.28
CA GLY A 338 12.96 -22.63 -17.86
C GLY A 338 14.00 -21.95 -16.98
N GLY A 339 13.95 -22.12 -15.66
CA GLY A 339 15.03 -21.65 -14.75
C GLY A 339 15.17 -20.13 -14.54
N GLY A 340 14.38 -19.30 -15.23
CA GLY A 340 14.23 -17.85 -14.96
C GLY A 340 14.95 -16.91 -15.93
N VAL A 341 14.21 -15.89 -16.37
CA VAL A 341 14.60 -14.62 -17.04
C VAL A 341 15.78 -14.68 -18.03
N PRO A 342 15.55 -14.52 -19.36
CA PRO A 342 16.66 -14.21 -20.27
C PRO A 342 17.19 -12.82 -19.90
N ARG A 343 18.38 -12.79 -19.29
CA ARG A 343 19.18 -11.57 -19.29
C ARG A 343 19.65 -11.38 -20.72
N ALA A 344 19.24 -10.30 -21.36
CA ALA A 344 20.00 -9.76 -22.48
C ALA A 344 21.40 -9.44 -21.94
N ASN A 345 22.34 -10.33 -22.20
CA ASN A 345 23.78 -10.12 -22.36
C ASN A 345 24.38 -11.51 -22.54
N GLU A 346 24.66 -11.83 -23.80
CA GLU A 346 25.59 -12.88 -24.20
C GLU A 346 26.93 -12.59 -23.52
N ASP A 347 27.35 -13.49 -22.65
CA ASP A 347 28.76 -13.80 -22.41
C ASP A 347 28.78 -15.22 -21.85
N SER A 348 28.90 -16.17 -22.78
CA SER A 348 29.27 -17.56 -22.55
C SER A 348 30.57 -17.59 -21.74
N ASP A 349 30.55 -18.29 -20.61
CA ASP A 349 31.58 -19.26 -20.20
C ASP A 349 31.49 -19.46 -18.68
N SER A 350 30.70 -20.44 -18.24
CA SER A 350 31.04 -21.24 -17.05
C SER A 350 30.15 -22.48 -16.96
N ASP A 351 30.82 -23.64 -16.89
CA ASP A 351 30.30 -24.99 -16.84
C ASP A 351 29.21 -25.27 -15.78
N SER A 352 28.20 -26.01 -16.26
CA SER A 352 27.44 -27.07 -15.58
C SER A 352 26.70 -26.74 -14.28
N ASP A 353 25.40 -26.54 -14.42
CA ASP A 353 24.42 -27.28 -13.62
C ASP A 353 23.38 -27.84 -14.58
N LEU A 354 23.07 -29.13 -14.47
CA LEU A 354 22.07 -29.84 -15.27
C LEU A 354 20.78 -29.00 -15.34
N GLU A 355 20.52 -28.37 -16.48
CA GLU A 355 19.17 -27.97 -16.84
C GLU A 355 18.40 -29.28 -16.93
N VAL A 356 17.73 -29.65 -15.83
CA VAL A 356 16.68 -30.66 -15.88
C VAL A 356 15.58 -30.02 -16.71
N ILE A 357 15.71 -30.16 -18.03
CA ILE A 357 14.65 -29.90 -18.98
C ILE A 357 13.59 -30.93 -18.61
N ALA A 358 12.69 -30.53 -17.72
CA ALA A 358 11.55 -31.33 -17.41
C ALA A 358 10.70 -31.36 -18.69
N ASP A 359 10.78 -32.46 -19.44
CA ASP A 359 9.97 -32.68 -20.65
C ASP A 359 8.47 -32.46 -20.35
N THR A 360 8.07 -32.70 -19.10
CA THR A 360 6.73 -32.42 -18.59
C THR A 360 6.78 -31.84 -17.19
N VAL A 361 5.87 -30.93 -16.89
CA VAL A 361 5.67 -30.37 -15.55
C VAL A 361 4.28 -30.74 -15.06
N THR A 362 4.22 -31.37 -13.88
CA THR A 362 2.93 -31.68 -13.25
C THR A 362 2.37 -30.44 -12.56
N VAL A 363 1.13 -30.09 -12.89
CA VAL A 363 0.42 -28.97 -12.27
C VAL A 363 -0.66 -29.50 -11.34
N ASN A 364 -0.72 -28.97 -10.11
CA ASN A 364 -1.78 -29.30 -9.17
C ASN A 364 -3.02 -28.41 -9.41
N LEU A 365 -4.15 -29.04 -9.72
CA LEU A 365 -5.43 -28.36 -9.96
C LEU A 365 -6.30 -28.22 -8.69
N ARG A 366 -5.76 -28.57 -7.52
CA ARG A 366 -6.42 -28.37 -6.23
C ARG A 366 -6.12 -26.98 -5.69
N CYS A 367 -7.13 -26.34 -5.13
CA CYS A 367 -7.01 -25.07 -4.46
C CYS A 367 -6.16 -25.24 -3.19
N PRO A 368 -5.11 -24.41 -2.98
CA PRO A 368 -4.28 -24.51 -1.79
C PRO A 368 -5.04 -24.15 -0.50
N MET A 369 -6.17 -23.44 -0.60
CA MET A 369 -6.96 -23.02 0.57
C MET A 369 -8.03 -24.05 0.99
N SER A 370 -8.71 -24.69 0.04
CA SER A 370 -9.78 -25.66 0.34
C SER A 370 -9.35 -27.13 0.16
N GLY A 371 -8.26 -27.40 -0.56
CA GLY A 371 -7.84 -28.76 -0.93
C GLY A 371 -8.71 -29.42 -2.01
N SER A 372 -9.81 -28.79 -2.40
CA SER A 372 -10.75 -29.21 -3.45
C SER A 372 -10.28 -28.79 -4.83
N ARG A 373 -10.84 -29.39 -5.89
CA ARG A 373 -10.56 -28.98 -7.28
C ARG A 373 -10.98 -27.53 -7.50
N ILE A 374 -10.10 -26.74 -8.12
CA ILE A 374 -10.39 -25.35 -8.52
C ILE A 374 -11.53 -25.36 -9.54
N LYS A 375 -12.57 -24.55 -9.31
CA LYS A 375 -13.65 -24.31 -10.27
C LYS A 375 -13.34 -23.09 -11.15
N VAL A 376 -12.95 -21.99 -10.50
CA VAL A 376 -12.58 -20.74 -11.17
C VAL A 376 -11.19 -20.34 -10.67
N ALA A 377 -10.21 -20.36 -11.56
CA ALA A 377 -8.83 -20.04 -11.22
C ALA A 377 -8.64 -18.53 -11.05
N GLY A 378 -8.31 -18.10 -9.83
CA GLY A 378 -7.88 -16.75 -9.51
C GLY A 378 -6.36 -16.66 -9.32
N ARG A 379 -5.79 -15.53 -9.73
CA ARG A 379 -4.40 -15.12 -9.48
C ARG A 379 -4.33 -13.59 -9.48
N PHE A 380 -3.56 -13.01 -8.58
CA PHE A 380 -3.29 -11.56 -8.60
C PHE A 380 -2.34 -11.22 -9.75
N LYS A 381 -2.55 -10.08 -10.40
CA LYS A 381 -1.75 -9.67 -11.57
C LYS A 381 -0.23 -9.68 -11.28
N PRO A 382 0.28 -9.23 -10.12
CA PRO A 382 1.71 -9.21 -9.81
C PRO A 382 2.34 -10.59 -9.53
N CYS A 383 1.55 -11.65 -9.33
CA CYS A 383 2.06 -12.97 -8.95
C CYS A 383 2.85 -13.61 -10.09
N ILE A 384 4.16 -13.75 -9.96
CA ILE A 384 5.02 -14.34 -11.00
C ILE A 384 5.01 -15.89 -11.04
N HIS A 385 4.30 -16.55 -10.13
CA HIS A 385 4.25 -18.00 -10.03
C HIS A 385 3.15 -18.62 -10.92
N MET A 386 3.22 -19.94 -11.13
CA MET A 386 2.19 -20.71 -11.85
C MET A 386 0.94 -20.97 -11.01
N GLY A 387 1.08 -20.99 -9.68
CA GLY A 387 0.00 -21.36 -8.76
C GLY A 387 -1.23 -20.46 -8.88
N CYS A 388 -2.41 -21.09 -8.84
CA CYS A 388 -3.70 -20.43 -8.80
C CYS A 388 -4.46 -20.87 -7.54
N PHE A 389 -5.52 -20.15 -7.24
CA PHE A 389 -6.46 -20.51 -6.18
C PHE A 389 -7.90 -20.51 -6.71
N ASP A 390 -8.81 -21.14 -5.97
CA ASP A 390 -10.24 -21.06 -6.28
C ASP A 390 -10.81 -19.70 -5.86
N LEU A 391 -11.34 -18.95 -6.81
CA LEU A 391 -11.77 -17.56 -6.62
C LEU A 391 -12.91 -17.43 -5.61
N GLU A 392 -13.92 -18.29 -5.70
CA GLU A 392 -15.07 -18.31 -4.79
C GLU A 392 -14.61 -18.62 -3.36
N THR A 393 -13.83 -19.71 -3.19
CA THR A 393 -13.21 -20.07 -1.91
C THR A 393 -12.43 -18.89 -1.33
N PHE A 394 -11.65 -18.20 -2.16
CA PHE A 394 -10.86 -17.06 -1.74
C PHE A 394 -11.75 -15.93 -1.21
N VAL A 395 -12.77 -15.51 -1.95
CA VAL A 395 -13.65 -14.41 -1.54
C VAL A 395 -14.41 -14.77 -0.26
N GLU A 396 -14.95 -15.99 -0.16
CA GLU A 396 -15.63 -16.47 1.07
C GLU A 396 -14.71 -16.45 2.29
N LEU A 397 -13.47 -16.93 2.13
CA LEU A 397 -12.49 -16.93 3.21
C LEU A 397 -12.17 -15.52 3.67
N ASN A 398 -12.10 -14.55 2.77
CA ASN A 398 -11.84 -13.16 3.13
C ASN A 398 -13.07 -12.49 3.77
N GLN A 399 -14.30 -12.95 3.48
CA GLN A 399 -15.50 -12.49 4.19
C GLN A 399 -15.54 -13.00 5.63
N ARG A 400 -15.20 -14.28 5.84
CA ARG A 400 -15.27 -14.96 7.16
C ARG A 400 -14.03 -14.69 8.00
N SER A 401 -12.86 -14.84 7.39
CA SER A 401 -11.58 -14.59 8.01
C SER A 401 -11.26 -13.11 7.92
N ARG A 402 -11.54 -12.41 9.01
CA ARG A 402 -11.01 -11.07 9.31
C ARG A 402 -9.46 -11.03 9.36
N LYS A 403 -8.79 -12.16 9.12
CA LYS A 403 -7.35 -12.34 8.93
C LYS A 403 -7.09 -13.00 7.57
N ALA A 404 -6.83 -12.24 6.50
CA ALA A 404 -6.22 -12.82 5.31
C ALA A 404 -5.47 -11.79 4.46
N MET A 405 -4.26 -12.19 4.06
CA MET A 405 -3.18 -11.52 3.32
C MET A 405 -3.55 -10.82 2.00
N ALA A 406 -4.81 -10.85 1.58
CA ALA A 406 -5.11 -10.73 0.17
C ALA A 406 -6.32 -9.82 -0.15
N VAL A 407 -7.07 -9.34 0.86
CA VAL A 407 -8.07 -8.27 0.66
C VAL A 407 -7.42 -6.94 0.26
N SER A 408 -6.21 -6.64 0.73
CA SER A 408 -5.49 -5.43 0.35
C SER A 408 -5.17 -5.41 -1.16
N ASN A 409 -4.83 -6.57 -1.73
CA ASN A 409 -4.61 -6.70 -3.17
C ASN A 409 -5.96 -6.68 -3.91
N LEU A 410 -6.98 -7.33 -3.34
CA LEU A 410 -8.33 -7.32 -3.88
C LEU A 410 -8.88 -5.90 -3.97
N SER A 411 -8.68 -5.06 -2.96
CA SER A 411 -9.20 -3.69 -2.98
C SER A 411 -8.34 -2.70 -3.78
N GLN A 412 -7.05 -2.99 -3.96
CA GLN A 412 -6.20 -2.34 -4.95
C GLN A 412 -6.64 -2.64 -6.38
N GLU A 413 -7.14 -3.86 -6.65
CA GLU A 413 -7.44 -4.35 -7.99
C GLU A 413 -8.93 -4.30 -8.39
N LEU A 414 -9.88 -4.34 -7.45
CA LEU A 414 -11.33 -4.48 -7.73
C LEU A 414 -12.14 -3.17 -7.83
N LEU A 415 -11.54 -2.02 -7.54
CA LEU A 415 -12.25 -0.74 -7.67
C LEU A 415 -11.77 -0.02 -8.92
N PRO A 416 -12.64 0.14 -9.94
CA PRO A 416 -12.24 0.65 -11.24
C PRO A 416 -11.89 2.14 -11.14
N GLY A 417 -10.61 2.44 -10.96
CA GLY A 417 -10.02 3.49 -11.77
C GLY A 417 -9.85 2.88 -13.16
N ARG A 418 -10.52 3.41 -14.17
CA ARG A 418 -10.26 3.04 -15.56
C ARG A 418 -8.76 3.26 -15.83
N TYR A 419 -7.98 2.19 -15.72
CA TYR A 419 -6.63 2.14 -16.26
C TYR A 419 -6.80 2.01 -17.78
N HIS A 420 -7.00 3.17 -18.41
CA HIS A 420 -6.54 3.31 -19.78
C HIS A 420 -5.04 3.57 -19.71
N TYR A 421 -4.32 2.50 -20.08
CA TYR A 421 -2.90 2.39 -20.43
C TYR A 421 -1.91 2.29 -19.27
#